data_AF-A0A7Z9WJ67-F1
#
_entry.id   AF-A0A7Z9WJ67-F1
#
_cell.length_a   1.000
_cell.length_b   1.000
_cell.length_c   1.000
_cell.angle_alpha   90.00
_cell.angle_beta   90.00
_cell.angle_gamma   90.00
#
_symmetry.space_group_name_H-M   'P 1'
#
loop_
_entity.id
_entity.type
_entity.pdbx_description
1 polymer ?
#
loop_
_entity_poly.entity_id
_entity_poly.type
_entity_poly.pdbx_seq_one_letter_code
_entity_poly.pdbx_strand_id
1 'polypeptide(L)'
;MKVGRNWHLMKANKRTEVPNQWFVFDTETVEEHLPDGSRRHHLRLGVVLYYRHMPGRRKAEHTYAVFHTPEEFWHFVFGKVYRKASFYVFQMRLQPYQM
;
A
#
# COMPACT_ATOMS: atom_id res chain seq x y z
N MET A 1 -21.29 -11.81 -17.08
CA MET A 1 -20.55 -11.98 -15.82
C MET A 1 -19.67 -10.73 -15.63
N LYS A 2 -20.05 -9.81 -14.74
CA LYS A 2 -19.29 -8.57 -14.51
C LYS A 2 -18.10 -8.92 -13.62
N VAL A 3 -16.93 -9.10 -14.21
CA VAL A 3 -15.68 -9.25 -13.45
C VAL A 3 -15.46 -7.92 -12.73
N GLY A 4 -15.65 -7.92 -11.41
CA GLY A 4 -15.32 -6.78 -10.57
C GLY A 4 -13.87 -6.37 -10.82
N ARG A 5 -13.61 -5.08 -10.99
CA ARG A 5 -12.24 -4.57 -11.06
C ARG A 5 -11.55 -4.91 -9.74
N ASN A 6 -10.80 -6.01 -9.73
CA ASN A 6 -9.88 -6.31 -8.65
C ASN A 6 -8.82 -5.20 -8.65
N TRP A 7 -8.51 -4.68 -7.47
CA TRP A 7 -7.55 -3.61 -7.20
C TRP A 7 -6.09 -3.97 -7.59
N HIS A 8 -5.90 -5.07 -8.32
CA HIS A 8 -4.62 -5.70 -8.64
C HIS A 8 -4.25 -5.63 -10.14
N LEU A 9 -5.11 -5.06 -10.99
CA LEU A 9 -4.82 -5.02 -12.43
C LEU A 9 -3.99 -3.79 -12.80
N MET A 10 -2.69 -3.99 -12.96
CA MET A 10 -1.73 -2.97 -13.38
C MET A 10 -2.01 -2.50 -14.81
N LYS A 11 -1.94 -1.19 -15.04
CA LYS A 11 -2.01 -0.61 -16.38
C LYS A 11 -0.79 -1.09 -17.19
N ALA A 12 -1.01 -1.61 -18.38
CA ALA A 12 0.09 -2.06 -19.24
C ALA A 12 1.04 -0.90 -19.53
N ASN A 13 2.30 -1.00 -19.09
CA ASN A 13 3.33 -0.06 -19.50
C ASN A 13 3.79 -0.36 -20.93
N LYS A 14 4.05 0.69 -21.73
CA LYS A 14 4.59 0.58 -23.10
C LYS A 14 5.97 -0.11 -23.13
N ARG A 15 6.65 -0.19 -21.98
CA ARG A 15 7.87 -0.96 -21.74
C ARG A 15 7.64 -1.94 -20.60
N THR A 16 8.15 -3.16 -20.74
CA THR A 16 8.12 -4.24 -19.74
C THR A 16 9.08 -3.95 -18.57
N GLU A 17 9.05 -2.74 -18.03
CA GLU A 17 9.88 -2.32 -16.90
C GLU A 17 9.05 -2.46 -15.62
N VAL A 18 9.33 -3.51 -14.84
CA VAL A 18 8.77 -3.67 -13.50
C VAL A 18 9.31 -2.52 -12.62
N PRO A 19 8.44 -1.71 -11.99
CA PRO A 19 8.84 -0.70 -11.03
C PRO A 19 9.74 -1.29 -9.97
N ASN A 20 10.77 -0.54 -9.62
CA ASN A 20 11.75 -0.94 -8.64
C ASN A 20 11.43 -0.42 -7.23
N GLN A 21 10.23 0.15 -7.05
CA GLN A 21 9.74 0.74 -5.81
C GLN A 21 8.36 0.17 -5.49
N TRP A 22 8.22 -0.37 -4.29
CA TRP A 22 6.99 -0.98 -3.79
C TRP A 22 6.68 -0.45 -2.41
N PHE A 23 5.40 -0.18 -2.18
CA PHE A 23 4.84 0.11 -0.88
C PHE A 23 3.88 -1.02 -0.55
N VAL A 24 4.11 -1.72 0.55
CA VAL A 24 3.19 -2.73 1.06
C VAL A 24 2.63 -2.19 2.36
N PHE A 25 1.31 -2.13 2.50
CA PHE A 25 0.70 -1.63 3.70
C PHE A 25 -0.45 -2.51 4.18
N ASP A 26 -0.72 -2.44 5.47
CA ASP A 26 -1.87 -3.06 6.11
C ASP A 26 -2.51 -2.07 7.08
N THR A 27 -3.80 -2.23 7.35
CA THR A 27 -4.60 -1.33 8.17
C THR A 27 -5.55 -2.07 9.06
N GLU A 28 -5.55 -1.73 10.34
CA GLU A 28 -6.58 -2.08 11.30
C GLU A 28 -7.67 -1.01 11.31
N THR A 29 -8.92 -1.43 11.22
CA THR A 29 -10.08 -0.52 11.21
C THR A 29 -11.08 -0.89 12.30
N VAL A 30 -11.82 0.10 12.80
CA VAL A 30 -12.95 -0.09 13.71
C VAL A 30 -14.23 0.24 12.94
N GLU A 31 -15.22 -0.63 13.05
CA GLU A 31 -16.52 -0.46 12.40
C GLU A 31 -17.49 0.26 13.34
N GLU A 32 -18.13 1.32 12.82
CA GLU A 32 -19.24 2.04 13.45
C GLU A 32 -20.52 1.69 12.69
N HIS A 33 -21.52 1.20 13.42
CA HIS A 33 -22.85 0.95 12.88
C HIS A 33 -23.69 2.22 12.99
N LEU A 34 -24.18 2.73 11.87
CA LEU A 34 -24.98 3.94 11.81
C LEU A 34 -26.49 3.62 11.95
N PRO A 35 -27.31 4.55 12.44
CA PRO A 35 -28.75 4.32 12.65
C PRO A 35 -29.55 3.98 11.38
N ASP A 36 -29.03 4.36 10.21
CA ASP A 36 -29.61 4.04 8.90
C ASP A 36 -29.25 2.63 8.40
N GLY A 37 -28.55 1.83 9.22
CA GLY A 37 -28.08 0.48 8.88
C GLY A 37 -26.80 0.46 8.05
N SER A 38 -26.20 1.61 7.73
CA SER A 38 -24.91 1.67 7.06
C SER A 38 -23.74 1.44 8.03
N ARG A 39 -22.58 1.10 7.48
CA ARG A 39 -21.35 0.83 8.23
C ARG A 39 -20.28 1.83 7.84
N ARG A 40 -19.61 2.42 8.82
CA ARG A 40 -18.47 3.32 8.63
C ARG A 40 -17.23 2.67 9.21
N HIS A 41 -16.14 2.67 8.45
CA HIS A 41 -14.85 2.16 8.91
C HIS A 41 -13.95 3.33 9.28
N HIS A 42 -13.46 3.33 10.51
CA HIS A 42 -12.46 4.28 11.00
C HIS A 42 -11.11 3.61 11.02
N LEU A 43 -10.11 4.23 10.38
CA LEU A 43 -8.73 3.78 10.48
C LEU A 43 -8.28 3.90 11.94
N ARG A 44 -7.75 2.81 12.50
CA ARG A 44 -7.20 2.77 13.86
C ARG A 44 -5.69 2.80 13.84
N LEU A 45 -5.11 2.02 12.94
CA LEU A 45 -3.67 1.86 12.80
C LEU A 45 -3.37 1.39 11.39
N GLY A 46 -2.28 1.86 10.81
CA GLY A 46 -1.72 1.31 9.61
C GLY A 46 -0.21 1.21 9.70
N VAL A 47 0.34 0.24 8.97
CA VAL A 47 1.77 0.04 8.83
C VAL A 47 2.08 -0.01 7.36
N VAL A 48 3.14 0.68 6.94
CA VAL A 48 3.64 0.66 5.56
C VAL A 48 5.11 0.28 5.53
N LEU A 49 5.46 -0.61 4.62
CA LEU A 49 6.80 -0.98 4.22
C LEU A 49 7.07 -0.39 2.84
N TYR A 50 8.04 0.51 2.77
CA TYR A 50 8.69 0.89 1.52
C TYR A 50 9.81 -0.09 1.20
N TYR A 51 9.84 -0.59 -0.02
CA TYR A 51 10.94 -1.38 -0.56
C TYR A 51 11.39 -0.78 -1.89
N ARG A 52 12.71 -0.59 -2.03
CA ARG A 52 13.32 -0.17 -3.29
C ARG A 52 14.48 -1.06 -3.68
N HIS A 53 14.34 -1.69 -4.85
CA HIS A 53 15.42 -2.36 -5.54
C HIS A 53 16.22 -1.33 -6.36
N MET A 54 17.54 -1.30 -6.21
CA MET A 54 18.42 -0.51 -7.07
C MET A 54 19.30 -1.46 -7.87
N PRO A 55 19.09 -1.59 -9.20
CA PRO A 55 19.96 -2.42 -10.04
C PRO A 55 21.43 -2.04 -9.83
N GLY A 56 22.29 -3.04 -9.66
CA GLY A 56 23.72 -2.84 -9.40
C GLY A 56 24.09 -2.58 -7.94
N ARG A 57 23.13 -2.48 -7.02
CA ARG A 57 23.39 -2.47 -5.57
C ARG A 57 23.03 -3.82 -4.96
N ARG A 58 23.90 -4.34 -4.09
CA ARG A 58 23.72 -5.64 -3.42
C ARG A 58 22.65 -5.62 -2.32
N LYS A 59 22.29 -4.44 -1.80
CA LYS A 59 21.29 -4.27 -0.74
C LYS A 59 20.11 -3.45 -1.25
N ALA A 60 18.90 -3.94 -1.01
CA ALA A 60 17.67 -3.19 -1.19
C ALA A 60 17.47 -2.20 -0.04
N GLU A 61 16.94 -1.03 -0.37
CA GLU A 61 16.50 -0.06 0.63
C GLU A 61 15.12 -0.49 1.13
N HIS A 62 14.92 -0.49 2.44
CA HIS A 62 13.62 -0.74 3.04
C HIS A 62 13.38 0.20 4.22
N THR A 63 12.15 0.68 4.39
CA THR A 63 11.77 1.57 5.48
C THR A 63 10.36 1.25 5.93
N TYR A 64 10.16 1.13 7.25
CA TYR A 64 8.84 0.98 7.84
C TYR A 64 8.35 2.32 8.40
N ALA A 65 7.05 2.56 8.32
CA ALA A 65 6.38 3.64 9.03
C ALA A 65 5.01 3.19 9.54
N VAL A 66 4.59 3.77 10.65
CA VAL A 66 3.25 3.63 11.20
C VAL A 66 2.47 4.90 10.87
N PHE A 67 1.19 4.76 10.57
CA PHE A 67 0.27 5.87 10.31
C PHE A 67 -1.07 5.62 10.99
N HIS A 68 -1.74 6.69 11.42
CA HIS A 68 -3.06 6.65 12.05
C HIS A 68 -4.10 7.38 11.19
N THR A 69 -3.65 8.16 10.22
CA THR A 69 -4.50 8.89 9.28
C THR A 69 -4.13 8.55 7.84
N PRO A 70 -5.08 8.58 6.89
CA PRO A 70 -4.78 8.46 5.47
C PRO A 70 -3.76 9.50 4.97
N GLU A 71 -3.77 10.70 5.54
CA GLU A 71 -2.88 11.80 5.19
C GLU A 71 -1.42 11.47 5.54
N GLU A 72 -1.17 10.90 6.73
CA GLU A 72 0.15 10.42 7.15
C GLU A 72 0.70 9.35 6.18
N PHE A 73 -0.16 8.42 5.76
CA PHE A 73 0.21 7.40 4.78
C PHE A 73 0.65 8.02 3.46
N TRP A 74 -0.17 8.89 2.88
CA TRP A 74 0.15 9.52 1.59
C TRP A 74 1.36 10.44 1.68
N HIS A 75 1.54 11.15 2.80
CA HIS A 75 2.73 11.96 3.04
C HIS A 75 4.00 11.09 3.04
N PHE A 76 3.97 9.92 3.67
CA PHE A 76 5.08 8.95 3.62
C PHE A 76 5.34 8.46 2.19
N VAL A 77 4.30 8.05 1.46
CA VAL A 77 4.44 7.56 0.08
C VAL A 77 5.06 8.64 -0.82
N PHE A 78 4.51 9.85 -0.80
CA PHE A 78 5.01 10.94 -1.65
C PHE A 78 6.38 11.45 -1.22
N GLY A 79 6.74 11.37 0.07
CA GLY A 79 8.08 11.69 0.55
C GLY A 79 9.18 10.74 0.05
N LYS A 80 8.82 9.49 -0.31
CA LYS A 80 9.77 8.48 -0.81
C LYS A 80 9.88 8.46 -2.35
N VAL A 81 8.86 8.95 -3.05
CA VAL A 81 8.82 8.93 -4.52
C VAL A 81 9.52 10.17 -5.09
N TYR A 82 10.57 9.95 -5.90
CA TYR A 82 11.20 11.02 -6.67
C TYR A 82 10.44 11.33 -7.97
N ARG A 83 10.61 12.54 -8.53
CA ARG A 83 9.98 12.97 -9.80
C ARG A 83 10.22 11.94 -10.91
N LYS A 84 9.14 11.53 -11.60
CA LYS A 84 9.11 10.55 -12.71
C LYS A 84 9.43 9.09 -12.34
N ALA A 85 9.25 8.67 -11.09
CA ALA A 85 9.33 7.27 -10.71
C ALA A 85 7.97 6.56 -10.84
N SER A 86 7.98 5.34 -11.39
CA SER A 86 6.87 4.39 -11.28
C SER A 86 7.05 3.59 -9.99
N PHE A 87 5.96 3.36 -9.25
CA PHE A 87 5.95 2.59 -8.02
C PHE A 87 4.62 1.83 -7.90
N TYR A 88 4.60 0.80 -7.08
CA TYR A 88 3.37 0.08 -6.74
C TYR A 88 3.02 0.25 -5.28
N VAL A 89 1.72 0.27 -5.00
CA VAL A 89 1.16 0.31 -3.65
C VAL A 89 0.23 -0.89 -3.52
N PHE A 90 0.51 -1.75 -2.54
CA PHE A 90 -0.18 -2.99 -2.30
C PHE A 90 -0.77 -2.98 -0.89
N GLN A 91 -2.08 -3.25 -0.78
CA GLN A 91 -2.66 -3.67 0.48
C GLN A 91 -2.42 -5.17 0.63
N MET A 92 -1.84 -5.61 1.73
CA MET A 92 -1.79 -7.01 2.13
C MET A 92 -2.62 -7.20 3.39
N ARG A 93 -3.47 -8.23 3.43
CA ARG A 93 -4.04 -8.72 4.67
C ARG A 93 -2.99 -9.60 5.34
N LEU A 94 -2.35 -9.12 6.40
CA LEU A 94 -1.46 -9.98 7.19
C LEU A 94 -2.34 -11.04 7.87
N GLN A 95 -2.32 -12.27 7.36
CA GLN A 95 -2.91 -13.38 8.11
C GLN A 95 -2.03 -13.62 9.35
N PRO A 96 -2.62 -13.81 10.54
CA PRO A 96 -1.84 -14.16 11.71
C PRO A 96 -1.08 -15.46 11.41
N TYR A 97 0.24 -15.41 11.54
CA TYR A 97 1.09 -16.59 11.41
C TYR A 97 0.73 -17.53 12.57
N GLN A 98 0.06 -18.65 12.28
CA GLN A 98 -0.15 -19.69 13.29
C GLN A 98 1.21 -20.33 13.59
N MET A 99 1.69 -20.17 14.82
CA MET A 99 2.82 -20.94 15.37
C MET A 99 2.37 -22.34 15.76
#